data_AF-A0A2V9T198-F1
#
_entry.id   AF-A0A2V9T198-F1
#
_cell.length_a   1.000
_cell.length_b   1.000
_cell.length_c   1.000
_cell.angle_alpha   90.00
_cell.angle_beta   90.00
_cell.angle_gamma   90.00
#
_symmetry.space_group_name_H-M   'P 1'
#
loop_
_entity.id
_entity.type
_entity.pdbx_description
1 polymer ?
#
loop_
_entity_poly.entity_id
_entity_poly.type
_entity_poly.pdbx_seq_one_letter_code
_entity_poly.pdbx_strand_id
1 'polypeptide(L)'
;MQEVVASAIAGKMKASMIPSGSNESRTRRPINLKAHEAYLRGIDESHFHAEMSNHQGMEAATEEHRRRAVAYYEEAIREDSKYAPAYVALAGESPTPERAETYARNAMEADDSLPDAHLIMGAIRLVRDRNWQDSEKEILRALELNPNSAAAHNEHGFFLDAVGKLDEGLKEFQRAQELDPAGDHLGATSYVRREFDQVIESGRMDLANCPARFSSDCAIVHKLLMVAYAREGKRKESVEEFRAALVSMGYEALADDLRRGYAEGGYEVALRAWLKGVKKQPEFPFKWVETYVYTELHDYDQAFAQLPNLPPDWLNTAYSDAAEGFYGDVRIGPTLVTLRIDPMWDPLHSDPRFDELVRKVGFPQ
;
A
#
# COMPACT_ATOMS: atom_id res chain seq x y z
N MET A 1 -20.70 2.14 24.53
CA MET A 1 -19.93 2.83 23.46
C MET A 1 -18.82 3.70 24.05
N GLN A 2 -19.09 4.62 25.00
CA GLN A 2 -18.05 5.44 25.66
C GLN A 2 -17.02 4.65 26.49
N GLU A 3 -17.39 3.56 27.15
CA GLU A 3 -16.45 2.74 27.96
C GLU A 3 -15.50 1.87 27.12
N VAL A 4 -15.92 1.46 25.91
CA VAL A 4 -15.08 0.67 24.99
C VAL A 4 -14.00 1.55 24.36
N VAL A 5 -14.36 2.79 24.00
CA VAL A 5 -13.43 3.81 23.50
C VAL A 5 -12.41 4.19 24.57
N ALA A 6 -12.84 4.40 25.83
CA ALA A 6 -11.93 4.72 26.93
C ALA A 6 -10.92 3.58 27.25
N SER A 7 -11.34 2.31 27.11
CA SER A 7 -10.47 1.13 27.31
C SER A 7 -9.45 0.96 26.18
N ALA A 8 -9.85 1.21 24.93
CA ALA A 8 -8.93 1.21 23.77
C ALA A 8 -7.89 2.34 23.87
N ILE A 9 -8.29 3.53 24.32
CA ILE A 9 -7.40 4.67 24.60
C ILE A 9 -6.39 4.32 25.69
N ALA A 10 -6.82 3.69 26.79
CA ALA A 10 -5.92 3.29 27.87
C ALA A 10 -4.93 2.17 27.47
N GLY A 11 -5.34 1.28 26.56
CA GLY A 11 -4.48 0.25 25.97
C GLY A 11 -3.40 0.83 25.05
N LYS A 12 -3.78 1.70 24.10
CA LYS A 12 -2.84 2.38 23.18
C LYS A 12 -1.86 3.32 23.92
N MET A 13 -2.31 4.01 24.98
CA MET A 13 -1.42 4.83 25.82
C MET A 13 -0.34 4.02 26.55
N LYS A 14 -0.63 2.77 26.95
CA LYS A 14 0.35 1.91 27.63
C LYS A 14 1.40 1.35 26.68
N ALA A 15 1.03 1.05 25.43
CA ALA A 15 1.94 0.53 24.42
C ALA A 15 2.96 1.60 23.96
N SER A 16 2.54 2.86 23.80
CA SER A 16 3.44 3.97 23.44
C SER A 16 4.36 4.46 24.58
N MET A 17 4.27 3.88 25.78
CA MET A 17 4.98 4.33 26.99
C MET A 17 6.11 3.41 27.48
N ILE A 18 6.44 2.31 26.80
CA ILE A 18 7.56 1.45 27.22
C ILE A 18 8.63 1.38 26.12
N PRO A 19 9.63 2.29 26.12
CA PRO A 19 10.86 2.09 25.38
C PRO A 19 11.80 1.18 26.19
N SER A 20 12.12 0.00 25.68
CA SER A 20 13.26 -0.79 26.18
C SER A 20 14.57 -0.22 25.63
N GLY A 21 15.22 0.63 26.44
CA GLY A 21 16.65 1.04 26.50
C GLY A 21 17.41 1.36 25.18
N SER A 22 18.24 2.39 25.05
CA SER A 22 18.79 3.40 25.95
C SER A 22 19.46 4.48 25.09
N ASN A 23 19.04 5.73 25.20
CA ASN A 23 19.97 6.87 25.29
C ASN A 23 19.23 8.13 25.79
N GLU A 24 20.02 8.98 26.43
CA GLU A 24 19.63 9.98 27.42
C GLU A 24 18.67 11.07 26.92
N SER A 25 17.71 11.42 27.79
CA SER A 25 17.24 12.79 28.05
C SER A 25 17.03 13.71 26.85
N ARG A 26 16.06 13.37 25.99
CA ARG A 26 15.22 14.43 25.41
C ARG A 26 14.03 14.60 26.33
N THR A 27 13.88 15.78 26.93
CA THR A 27 12.65 16.17 27.64
C THR A 27 11.50 16.04 26.65
N ARG A 28 10.85 14.87 26.58
CA ARG A 28 9.66 14.66 25.76
C ARG A 28 8.64 15.68 26.25
N ARG A 29 8.32 16.63 25.38
CA ARG A 29 7.31 17.64 25.65
C ARG A 29 6.04 16.92 26.12
N PRO A 30 5.38 17.36 27.20
CA PRO A 30 4.11 16.76 27.61
C PRO A 30 3.13 16.80 26.44
N ILE A 31 2.50 15.65 26.14
CA ILE A 31 1.54 15.53 25.06
C ILE A 31 0.34 16.44 25.36
N ASN A 32 -0.02 17.32 24.42
CA ASN A 32 -1.29 18.04 24.51
C ASN A 32 -2.44 17.05 24.29
N LEU A 33 -3.21 16.79 25.35
CA LEU A 33 -4.31 15.81 25.31
C LEU A 33 -5.42 16.18 24.32
N LYS A 34 -5.70 17.47 24.12
CA LYS A 34 -6.69 17.91 23.12
C LYS A 34 -6.22 17.65 21.71
N ALA A 35 -4.94 17.95 21.44
CA ALA A 35 -4.33 17.64 20.14
C ALA A 35 -4.34 16.13 19.88
N HIS A 36 -4.00 15.33 20.89
CA HIS A 36 -4.02 13.87 20.77
C HIS A 36 -5.44 13.31 20.57
N GLU A 37 -6.44 13.83 21.28
CA GLU A 37 -7.83 13.42 21.09
C GLU A 37 -8.33 13.73 19.67
N ALA A 38 -8.05 14.94 19.15
CA ALA A 38 -8.39 15.31 17.79
C ALA A 38 -7.68 14.38 16.79
N TYR A 39 -6.38 14.13 16.98
CA TYR A 39 -5.62 13.19 16.18
C TYR A 39 -6.26 11.79 16.14
N LEU A 40 -6.63 11.22 17.29
CA LEU A 40 -7.26 9.89 17.35
C LEU A 40 -8.62 9.84 16.63
N ARG A 41 -9.40 10.92 16.64
CA ARG A 41 -10.64 11.00 15.84
C ARG A 41 -10.33 11.06 14.34
N GLY A 42 -9.26 11.74 13.97
CA GLY A 42 -8.78 11.75 12.59
C GLY A 42 -8.43 10.35 12.08
N ILE A 43 -7.79 9.54 12.93
CA ILE A 43 -7.46 8.14 12.62
C ILE A 43 -8.71 7.32 12.35
N ASP A 44 -9.71 7.41 13.22
CA ASP A 44 -10.96 6.63 13.06
C ASP A 44 -11.66 6.93 11.72
N GLU A 45 -11.68 8.21 11.32
CA GLU A 45 -12.23 8.64 10.03
C GLU A 45 -11.37 8.18 8.84
N SER A 46 -10.05 8.25 8.99
CA SER A 46 -9.07 7.82 7.98
C SER A 46 -9.15 6.31 7.73
N HIS A 47 -9.30 5.52 8.79
CA HIS A 47 -9.44 4.07 8.71
C HIS A 47 -10.67 3.66 7.89
N PHE A 48 -11.83 4.27 8.15
CA PHE A 48 -13.02 4.00 7.34
C PHE A 48 -12.81 4.38 5.87
N HIS A 49 -12.14 5.52 5.61
CA HIS A 49 -11.81 5.92 4.24
C HIS A 49 -10.92 4.86 3.56
N ALA A 50 -9.86 4.40 4.22
CA ALA A 50 -8.95 3.38 3.70
C ALA A 50 -9.68 2.07 3.37
N GLU A 51 -10.45 1.53 4.32
CA GLU A 51 -11.17 0.27 4.16
C GLU A 51 -12.17 0.32 2.98
N MET A 52 -12.90 1.42 2.83
CA MET A 52 -14.06 1.50 1.95
C MET A 52 -13.79 2.24 0.63
N SER A 53 -12.66 2.93 0.46
CA SER A 53 -12.33 3.75 -0.73
C SER A 53 -12.37 2.95 -2.05
N ASN A 54 -12.09 1.66 -1.96
CA ASN A 54 -12.04 0.72 -3.07
C ASN A 54 -13.37 0.04 -3.38
N HIS A 55 -14.43 0.32 -2.62
CA HIS A 55 -15.75 -0.29 -2.81
C HIS A 55 -16.62 0.51 -3.79
N GLN A 56 -17.25 -0.19 -4.74
CA GLN A 56 -18.16 0.42 -5.70
C GLN A 56 -19.30 1.16 -4.99
N GLY A 57 -19.49 2.44 -5.33
CA GLY A 57 -20.58 3.26 -4.80
C GLY A 57 -20.30 3.87 -3.42
N MET A 58 -19.10 3.68 -2.85
CA MET A 58 -18.68 4.25 -1.57
C MET A 58 -17.86 5.54 -1.72
N GLU A 59 -17.62 6.03 -2.94
CA GLU A 59 -16.72 7.14 -3.24
C GLU A 59 -17.13 8.43 -2.52
N ALA A 60 -18.43 8.75 -2.50
CA ALA A 60 -18.94 9.96 -1.83
C ALA A 60 -18.81 9.88 -0.31
N ALA A 61 -19.10 8.71 0.27
CA ALA A 61 -19.01 8.50 1.72
C ALA A 61 -17.54 8.53 2.18
N THR A 62 -16.68 7.79 1.50
CA THR A 62 -15.24 7.71 1.81
C THR A 62 -14.57 9.07 1.69
N GLU A 63 -14.88 9.86 0.65
CA GLU A 63 -14.39 11.24 0.51
C GLU A 63 -14.89 12.16 1.65
N GLU A 64 -16.08 11.93 2.19
CA GLU A 64 -16.56 12.66 3.37
C GLU A 64 -15.75 12.30 4.62
N HIS A 65 -15.52 11.01 4.86
CA HIS A 65 -14.68 10.52 5.95
C HIS A 65 -13.25 11.07 5.84
N ARG A 66 -12.65 11.04 4.65
CA ARG A 66 -11.34 11.65 4.37
C ARG A 66 -11.28 13.14 4.75
N ARG A 67 -12.32 13.90 4.40
CA ARG A 67 -12.42 15.33 4.77
C ARG A 67 -12.52 15.53 6.28
N ARG A 68 -13.26 14.67 7.00
CA ARG A 68 -13.34 14.73 8.46
C ARG A 68 -12.01 14.36 9.11
N ALA A 69 -11.31 13.35 8.60
CA ALA A 69 -9.97 12.98 9.03
C ALA A 69 -9.00 14.17 8.95
N VAL A 70 -8.92 14.81 7.78
CA VAL A 70 -8.11 16.02 7.56
C VAL A 70 -8.49 17.15 8.53
N ALA A 71 -9.79 17.41 8.72
CA ALA A 71 -10.25 18.46 9.63
C ALA A 71 -9.83 18.21 11.08
N TYR A 72 -9.85 16.95 11.53
CA TYR A 72 -9.39 16.56 12.87
C TYR A 72 -7.87 16.66 13.03
N TYR A 73 -7.09 16.29 12.01
CA TYR A 73 -5.64 16.50 12.05
C TYR A 73 -5.27 18.00 12.05
N GLU A 74 -6.00 18.83 11.30
CA GLU A 74 -5.85 20.29 11.37
C GLU A 74 -6.25 20.85 12.75
N GLU A 75 -7.27 20.29 13.40
CA GLU A 75 -7.62 20.62 14.78
C GLU A 75 -6.49 20.27 15.76
N ALA A 76 -5.87 19.10 15.61
CA ALA A 76 -4.73 18.71 16.43
C ALA A 76 -3.58 19.72 16.32
N ILE A 77 -3.29 20.20 15.11
CA ILE A 77 -2.27 21.24 14.85
C ILE A 77 -2.67 22.60 15.42
N ARG A 78 -3.97 22.96 15.42
CA ARG A 78 -4.44 24.20 16.05
C ARG A 78 -4.25 24.16 17.57
N GLU A 79 -4.50 23.02 18.19
CA GLU A 79 -4.32 22.82 19.64
C GLU A 79 -2.84 22.73 20.03
N ASP A 80 -2.01 22.12 19.20
CA ASP A 80 -0.55 22.14 19.34
C ASP A 80 0.15 22.15 17.98
N SER A 81 0.70 23.30 17.61
CA SER A 81 1.36 23.50 16.32
C SER A 81 2.65 22.71 16.14
N LYS A 82 3.15 22.03 17.18
CA LYS A 82 4.28 21.08 17.07
C LYS A 82 3.86 19.63 17.26
N TYR A 83 2.57 19.31 17.12
CA TYR A 83 2.09 17.94 17.18
C TYR A 83 2.44 17.19 15.88
N ALA A 84 3.71 16.77 15.77
CA ALA A 84 4.27 16.12 14.58
C ALA A 84 3.44 14.95 14.00
N PRO A 85 2.81 14.08 14.81
CA PRO A 85 1.99 12.99 14.27
C PRO A 85 0.82 13.45 13.40
N ALA A 86 0.22 14.61 13.68
CA ALA A 86 -0.86 15.13 12.82
C ALA A 86 -0.35 15.61 11.46
N TYR A 87 0.88 16.11 11.38
CA TYR A 87 1.50 16.43 10.10
C TYR A 87 1.81 15.16 9.30
N VAL A 88 2.32 14.10 9.95
CA VAL A 88 2.49 12.78 9.32
C VAL A 88 1.18 12.26 8.75
N ALA A 89 0.10 12.30 9.53
CA ALA A 89 -1.21 11.85 9.07
C ALA A 89 -1.76 12.69 7.91
N LEU A 90 -1.60 14.02 7.94
CA LEU A 90 -1.97 14.89 6.81
C LEU A 90 -1.13 14.63 5.55
N ALA A 91 0.13 14.21 5.70
CA ALA A 91 0.94 13.81 4.57
C ALA A 91 0.39 12.54 3.91
N GLY A 92 -0.05 11.56 4.70
CA GLY A 92 -0.72 10.35 4.20
C GLY A 92 -2.08 10.62 3.54
N GLU A 93 -2.85 11.56 4.07
CA GLU A 93 -4.16 11.97 3.52
C GLU A 93 -4.08 12.95 2.34
N SER A 94 -2.87 13.30 1.92
CA SER A 94 -2.70 14.29 0.86
C SER A 94 -3.17 13.74 -0.48
N PRO A 95 -3.83 14.56 -1.32
CA PRO A 95 -4.23 14.15 -2.67
C PRO A 95 -3.12 14.33 -3.71
N THR A 96 -2.06 15.07 -3.39
CA THR A 96 -0.90 15.27 -4.28
C THR A 96 0.42 15.07 -3.53
N PRO A 97 1.46 14.56 -4.20
CA PRO A 97 2.75 14.35 -3.54
C PRO A 97 3.38 15.64 -3.02
N GLU A 98 3.11 16.78 -3.65
CA GLU A 98 3.64 18.08 -3.23
C GLU A 98 3.06 18.49 -1.88
N ARG A 99 1.78 18.19 -1.65
CA ARG A 99 1.14 18.39 -0.34
C ARG A 99 1.71 17.42 0.68
N ALA A 100 1.86 16.15 0.33
CA ALA A 100 2.45 15.14 1.21
C ALA A 100 3.85 15.55 1.66
N GLU A 101 4.69 15.98 0.72
CA GLU A 101 6.06 16.43 1.01
C GLU A 101 6.10 17.68 1.89
N THR A 102 5.13 18.60 1.71
CA THR A 102 5.01 19.79 2.55
C THR A 102 4.68 19.41 4.00
N TYR A 103 3.72 18.51 4.20
CA TYR A 103 3.37 18.05 5.54
C TYR A 103 4.47 17.19 6.17
N ALA A 104 5.15 16.34 5.41
CA ALA A 104 6.32 15.60 5.89
C ALA A 104 7.43 16.54 6.38
N ARG A 105 7.74 17.62 5.63
CA ARG A 105 8.66 18.68 6.09
C ARG A 105 8.19 19.34 7.38
N ASN A 106 6.91 19.70 7.46
CA ASN A 106 6.35 20.30 8.69
C ASN A 106 6.46 19.34 9.89
N ALA A 107 6.27 18.03 9.68
CA ALA A 107 6.46 17.01 10.71
C ALA A 107 7.90 16.99 11.21
N MET A 108 8.89 17.02 10.31
CA MET A 108 10.31 17.08 10.65
C MET A 108 10.70 18.40 11.35
N GLU A 109 10.13 19.53 10.93
CA GLU A 109 10.32 20.82 11.62
C GLU A 109 9.74 20.83 13.03
N ALA A 110 8.61 20.13 13.24
CA ALA A 110 8.00 19.96 14.55
C ALA A 110 8.78 18.98 15.44
N ASP A 111 9.20 17.84 14.88
CA ASP A 111 10.00 16.79 15.53
C ASP A 111 10.77 15.93 14.50
N ASP A 112 12.03 16.30 14.23
CA ASP A 112 12.97 15.54 13.36
C ASP A 112 13.42 14.21 13.98
N SER A 113 12.86 13.81 15.11
CA SER A 113 13.11 12.50 15.71
C SER A 113 11.96 11.52 15.55
N LEU A 114 10.91 11.92 14.82
CA LEU A 114 9.80 11.04 14.45
C LEU A 114 10.17 10.24 13.19
N PRO A 115 10.36 8.90 13.29
CA PRO A 115 10.76 8.08 12.15
C PRO A 115 9.78 8.16 10.97
N ASP A 116 8.48 8.25 11.25
CA ASP A 116 7.42 8.23 10.23
C ASP A 116 7.52 9.39 9.23
N ALA A 117 7.99 10.56 9.68
CA ALA A 117 8.18 11.71 8.79
C ALA A 117 9.30 11.45 7.75
N HIS A 118 10.37 10.77 8.18
CA HIS A 118 11.45 10.35 7.30
C HIS A 118 11.00 9.23 6.35
N LEU A 119 10.19 8.28 6.83
CA LEU A 119 9.65 7.22 5.96
C LEU A 119 8.79 7.81 4.83
N ILE A 120 7.88 8.74 5.14
CA ILE A 120 7.07 9.46 4.13
C ILE A 120 7.97 10.16 3.11
N MET A 121 8.99 10.87 3.58
CA MET A 121 9.94 11.54 2.68
C MET A 121 10.66 10.51 1.80
N GLY A 122 11.10 9.40 2.37
CA GLY A 122 11.75 8.29 1.66
C GLY A 122 10.88 7.72 0.54
N ALA A 123 9.59 7.47 0.80
CA ALA A 123 8.65 6.99 -0.20
C ALA A 123 8.38 8.02 -1.31
N ILE A 124 8.24 9.32 -0.97
CA ILE A 124 8.09 10.39 -1.97
C ILE A 124 9.33 10.44 -2.89
N ARG A 125 10.53 10.37 -2.30
CA ARG A 125 11.79 10.36 -3.06
C ARG A 125 11.89 9.13 -3.96
N LEU A 126 11.40 7.97 -3.50
CA LEU A 126 11.40 6.73 -4.27
C LEU A 126 10.42 6.78 -5.44
N VAL A 127 9.12 6.94 -5.13
CA VAL A 127 8.04 6.69 -6.09
C VAL A 127 7.85 7.86 -7.05
N ARG A 128 7.84 9.10 -6.53
CA ARG A 128 7.62 10.29 -7.36
C ARG A 128 8.91 10.75 -8.03
N ASP A 129 9.96 10.97 -7.23
CA ASP A 129 11.18 11.61 -7.71
C ASP A 129 12.14 10.62 -8.39
N ARG A 130 11.99 9.32 -8.11
CA ARG A 130 12.95 8.26 -8.49
C ARG A 130 14.37 8.63 -8.07
N ASN A 131 14.49 9.30 -6.93
CA ASN A 131 15.73 9.66 -6.28
C ASN A 131 16.07 8.58 -5.24
N TRP A 132 16.65 7.49 -5.74
CA TRP A 132 17.00 6.31 -4.96
C TRP A 132 17.93 6.61 -3.79
N GLN A 133 18.90 7.51 -3.99
CA GLN A 133 19.90 7.86 -2.99
C GLN A 133 19.28 8.62 -1.81
N ASP A 134 18.48 9.64 -2.09
CA ASP A 134 17.80 10.38 -1.02
C ASP A 134 16.72 9.52 -0.36
N SER A 135 16.07 8.62 -1.10
CA SER A 135 15.11 7.67 -0.52
C SER A 135 15.76 6.77 0.54
N GLU A 136 16.85 6.08 0.17
CA GLU A 136 17.59 5.20 1.10
C GLU A 136 18.07 5.96 2.33
N LYS A 137 18.58 7.19 2.12
CA LYS A 137 19.05 8.04 3.22
C LYS A 137 17.96 8.34 4.24
N GLU A 138 16.75 8.70 3.80
CA GLU A 138 15.63 8.98 4.71
C GLU A 138 15.15 7.70 5.42
N ILE A 139 15.10 6.56 4.72
CA ILE A 139 14.73 5.27 5.33
C ILE A 139 15.76 4.85 6.39
N LEU A 140 17.06 4.95 6.09
CA LEU A 140 18.13 4.66 7.05
C LEU A 140 18.08 5.62 8.24
N ARG A 141 17.72 6.89 8.02
CA ARG A 141 17.51 7.85 9.11
C ARG A 141 16.37 7.42 10.04
N ALA A 142 15.26 6.93 9.50
CA ALA A 142 14.17 6.39 10.30
C ALA A 142 14.62 5.19 11.15
N LEU A 143 15.44 4.29 10.59
CA LEU A 143 16.04 3.15 11.31
C LEU A 143 17.04 3.60 12.40
N GLU A 144 17.85 4.64 12.15
CA GLU A 144 18.73 5.21 13.17
C GLU A 144 17.94 5.78 14.36
N LEU A 145 16.82 6.46 14.07
CA LEU A 145 15.96 7.07 15.09
C LEU A 145 15.19 6.01 15.90
N ASN A 146 14.74 4.94 15.25
CA ASN A 146 14.09 3.81 15.90
C ASN A 146 14.47 2.47 15.23
N PRO A 147 15.51 1.78 15.74
CA PRO A 147 15.93 0.47 15.22
C PRO A 147 14.93 -0.67 15.43
N ASN A 148 13.84 -0.43 16.16
CA ASN A 148 12.77 -1.41 16.39
C ASN A 148 11.47 -0.99 15.70
N SER A 149 11.54 -0.11 14.71
CA SER A 149 10.39 0.24 13.87
C SER A 149 10.16 -0.83 12.80
N ALA A 150 9.12 -1.66 12.98
CA ALA A 150 8.73 -2.64 11.96
C ALA A 150 8.46 -1.97 10.60
N ALA A 151 7.80 -0.82 10.62
CA ALA A 151 7.58 0.05 9.47
C ALA A 151 8.86 0.44 8.73
N ALA A 152 9.88 0.87 9.46
CA ALA A 152 11.13 1.30 8.82
C ALA A 152 11.88 0.12 8.18
N HIS A 153 11.82 -1.05 8.81
CA HIS A 153 12.33 -2.28 8.22
C HIS A 153 11.54 -2.70 6.97
N ASN A 154 10.22 -2.56 6.96
CA ASN A 154 9.41 -2.81 5.75
C ASN A 154 9.75 -1.88 4.59
N GLU A 155 9.92 -0.59 4.86
CA GLU A 155 10.28 0.37 3.81
C GLU A 155 11.69 0.12 3.29
N HIS A 156 12.61 -0.27 4.16
CA HIS A 156 13.95 -0.67 3.75
C HIS A 156 13.92 -1.96 2.92
N GLY A 157 13.15 -2.96 3.34
CA GLY A 157 12.95 -4.20 2.58
C GLY A 157 12.45 -3.94 1.17
N PHE A 158 11.45 -3.07 1.03
CA PHE A 158 10.90 -2.69 -0.27
C PHE A 158 11.86 -1.87 -1.12
N PHE A 159 12.59 -0.93 -0.52
CA PHE A 159 13.64 -0.22 -1.22
C PHE A 159 14.67 -1.20 -1.79
N LEU A 160 15.14 -2.14 -0.96
CA LEU A 160 16.11 -3.17 -1.34
C LEU A 160 15.57 -4.04 -2.47
N ASP A 161 14.31 -4.45 -2.40
CA ASP A 161 13.67 -5.19 -3.48
C ASP A 161 13.61 -4.39 -4.78
N ALA A 162 13.20 -3.11 -4.72
CA ALA A 162 13.11 -2.23 -5.88
C ALA A 162 14.47 -2.01 -6.57
N VAL A 163 15.57 -2.01 -5.81
CA VAL A 163 16.93 -1.95 -6.34
C VAL A 163 17.53 -3.33 -6.66
N GLY A 164 16.76 -4.41 -6.53
CA GLY A 164 17.13 -5.77 -6.93
C GLY A 164 17.90 -6.58 -5.89
N LYS A 165 18.03 -6.08 -4.65
CA LYS A 165 18.72 -6.73 -3.54
C LYS A 165 17.76 -7.63 -2.72
N LEU A 166 17.11 -8.59 -3.40
CA LEU A 166 16.02 -9.39 -2.82
C LEU A 166 16.37 -10.15 -1.53
N ASP A 167 17.61 -10.61 -1.40
CA ASP A 167 18.06 -11.35 -0.20
C ASP A 167 18.35 -10.43 0.99
N GLU A 168 18.73 -9.18 0.74
CA GLU A 168 18.84 -8.17 1.80
C GLU A 168 17.44 -7.70 2.19
N GLY A 169 16.55 -7.47 1.21
CA GLY A 169 15.16 -7.09 1.43
C GLY A 169 14.41 -8.09 2.31
N LEU A 170 14.53 -9.39 2.02
CA LEU A 170 13.95 -10.46 2.82
C LEU A 170 14.38 -10.42 4.30
N LYS A 171 15.62 -10.06 4.61
CA LYS A 171 16.09 -9.96 6.00
C LYS A 171 15.41 -8.81 6.74
N GLU A 172 15.21 -7.69 6.06
CA GLU A 172 14.50 -6.55 6.64
C GLU A 172 13.03 -6.88 6.88
N PHE A 173 12.37 -7.55 5.92
CA PHE A 173 11.01 -8.03 6.10
C PHE A 173 10.87 -9.05 7.24
N GLN A 174 11.82 -9.99 7.37
CA GLN A 174 11.88 -10.90 8.51
C GLN A 174 12.03 -10.14 9.82
N ARG A 175 12.85 -9.08 9.85
CA ARG A 175 13.01 -8.23 11.03
C ARG A 175 11.73 -7.47 11.36
N ALA A 176 11.02 -6.96 10.35
CA ALA A 176 9.71 -6.33 10.54
C ALA A 176 8.70 -7.34 11.13
N GLN A 177 8.66 -8.57 10.60
CA GLN A 177 7.80 -9.64 11.10
C GLN A 177 8.09 -10.04 12.55
N GLU A 178 9.36 -10.06 12.97
CA GLU A 178 9.75 -10.30 14.36
C GLU A 178 9.27 -9.20 15.31
N LEU A 179 9.31 -7.94 14.84
CA LEU A 179 8.94 -6.76 15.63
C LEU A 179 7.43 -6.58 15.72
N ASP A 180 6.70 -6.96 14.67
CA ASP A 180 5.24 -7.00 14.62
C ASP A 180 4.74 -8.36 14.11
N PRO A 181 4.56 -9.34 15.02
CA PRO A 181 4.04 -10.66 14.66
C PRO A 181 2.56 -10.68 14.24
N ALA A 182 1.83 -9.57 14.40
CA ALA A 182 0.41 -9.49 14.08
C ALA A 182 0.15 -9.01 12.64
N GLY A 183 1.05 -8.19 12.09
CA GLY A 183 1.03 -7.82 10.68
C GLY A 183 1.58 -8.91 9.76
N ASP A 184 1.22 -8.84 8.48
CA ASP A 184 1.87 -9.62 7.42
C ASP A 184 2.95 -8.77 6.75
N HIS A 185 4.21 -9.11 7.03
CA HIS A 185 5.39 -8.43 6.51
C HIS A 185 6.15 -9.28 5.49
N LEU A 186 5.71 -10.52 5.27
CA LEU A 186 6.38 -11.51 4.42
C LEU A 186 5.56 -11.90 3.20
N GLY A 187 4.25 -11.63 3.16
CA GLY A 187 3.34 -12.09 2.11
C GLY A 187 3.78 -11.71 0.70
N ALA A 188 4.26 -10.48 0.50
CA ALA A 188 4.76 -10.02 -0.80
C ALA A 188 6.14 -10.59 -1.19
N THR A 189 6.91 -11.12 -0.22
CA THR A 189 8.29 -11.57 -0.46
C THR A 189 8.34 -12.81 -1.36
N SER A 190 7.53 -13.84 -1.05
CA SER A 190 7.41 -15.02 -1.91
C SER A 190 6.85 -14.68 -3.29
N TYR A 191 5.98 -13.66 -3.37
CA TYR A 191 5.43 -13.17 -4.62
C TYR A 191 6.52 -12.57 -5.52
N VAL A 192 7.31 -11.60 -5.04
CA VAL A 192 8.40 -11.01 -5.84
C VAL A 192 9.52 -12.02 -6.12
N ARG A 193 9.66 -13.07 -5.33
CA ARG A 193 10.64 -14.15 -5.58
C ARG A 193 10.13 -15.24 -6.54
N ARG A 194 8.90 -15.11 -7.05
CA ARG A 194 8.22 -16.11 -7.89
C ARG A 194 8.08 -17.49 -7.21
N GLU A 195 8.02 -17.50 -5.88
CA GLU A 195 7.76 -18.69 -5.06
C GLU A 195 6.24 -18.95 -5.04
N PHE A 196 5.64 -19.15 -6.21
CA PHE A 196 4.18 -19.12 -6.38
C PHE A 196 3.43 -20.23 -5.64
N ASP A 197 4.04 -21.40 -5.47
CA ASP A 197 3.48 -22.46 -4.63
C ASP A 197 3.23 -21.97 -3.19
N GLN A 198 4.19 -21.23 -2.63
CA GLN A 198 4.09 -20.66 -1.28
C GLN A 198 3.04 -19.54 -1.23
N VAL A 199 3.01 -18.65 -2.23
CA VAL A 199 1.97 -17.60 -2.35
C VAL A 199 0.56 -18.21 -2.39
N ILE A 200 0.41 -19.33 -3.10
CA ILE A 200 -0.87 -20.02 -3.22
C ILE A 200 -1.27 -20.72 -1.91
N GLU A 201 -0.31 -21.35 -1.23
CA GLU A 201 -0.55 -21.98 0.06
C GLU A 201 -0.94 -20.96 1.13
N SER A 202 -0.13 -19.90 1.29
CA SER A 202 -0.39 -18.84 2.29
C SER A 202 -1.69 -18.09 1.98
N GLY A 203 -1.87 -17.63 0.74
CA GLY A 203 -3.06 -16.87 0.37
C GLY A 203 -4.36 -17.65 0.54
N ARG A 204 -4.35 -18.97 0.32
CA ARG A 204 -5.52 -19.83 0.62
C ARG A 204 -5.81 -19.91 2.12
N MET A 205 -4.77 -19.96 2.95
CA MET A 205 -4.89 -19.96 4.41
C MET A 205 -5.43 -18.62 4.91
N ASP A 206 -4.94 -17.51 4.37
CA ASP A 206 -5.38 -16.16 4.73
C ASP A 206 -6.86 -15.95 4.37
N LEU A 207 -7.26 -16.36 3.15
CA LEU A 207 -8.66 -16.30 2.72
C LEU A 207 -9.60 -17.19 3.53
N ALA A 208 -9.11 -18.30 4.11
CA ALA A 208 -9.92 -19.15 4.97
C ALA A 208 -10.31 -18.45 6.29
N ASN A 209 -9.54 -17.45 6.70
CA ASN A 209 -9.76 -16.65 7.91
C ASN A 209 -10.31 -15.25 7.62
N CYS A 210 -10.62 -14.95 6.35
CA CYS A 210 -11.13 -13.65 5.92
C CYS A 210 -12.47 -13.31 6.61
N PRO A 211 -12.57 -12.20 7.36
CA PRO A 211 -13.71 -11.96 8.26
C PRO A 211 -15.06 -11.64 7.59
N ALA A 212 -15.14 -11.40 6.27
CA ALA A 212 -16.42 -11.27 5.56
C ALA A 212 -16.24 -11.30 4.04
N ARG A 213 -17.36 -11.39 3.30
CA ARG A 213 -17.41 -11.37 1.82
C ARG A 213 -17.02 -10.01 1.19
N PHE A 214 -16.81 -8.96 1.99
CA PHE A 214 -16.60 -7.58 1.55
C PHE A 214 -15.49 -6.86 2.33
N SER A 215 -14.33 -7.47 2.54
CA SER A 215 -13.15 -6.74 3.02
C SER A 215 -12.18 -6.46 1.87
N SER A 216 -11.74 -5.21 1.79
CA SER A 216 -10.62 -4.79 0.95
C SER A 216 -9.33 -5.57 1.28
N ASP A 217 -9.16 -5.96 2.54
CA ASP A 217 -8.10 -6.84 3.04
C ASP A 217 -8.02 -8.21 2.37
N CYS A 218 -9.11 -8.69 1.74
CA CYS A 218 -9.10 -9.97 1.03
C CYS A 218 -8.96 -9.79 -0.48
N ALA A 219 -9.29 -8.60 -1.02
CA ALA A 219 -9.09 -8.28 -2.43
C ALA A 219 -7.60 -8.35 -2.82
N ILE A 220 -6.73 -7.93 -1.89
CA ILE A 220 -5.27 -7.95 -2.03
C ILE A 220 -4.73 -9.38 -2.19
N VAL A 221 -5.18 -10.30 -1.34
CA VAL A 221 -4.80 -11.73 -1.39
C VAL A 221 -5.32 -12.37 -2.67
N HIS A 222 -6.57 -12.07 -3.05
CA HIS A 222 -7.12 -12.52 -4.33
C HIS A 222 -6.30 -12.02 -5.53
N LYS A 223 -5.77 -10.80 -5.50
CA LYS A 223 -4.87 -10.32 -6.56
C LYS A 223 -3.56 -11.13 -6.61
N LEU A 224 -2.92 -11.36 -5.47
CA LEU A 224 -1.67 -12.14 -5.42
C LEU A 224 -1.89 -13.55 -5.98
N LEU A 225 -2.98 -14.21 -5.58
CA LEU A 225 -3.38 -15.53 -6.10
C LEU A 225 -3.71 -15.47 -7.59
N MET A 226 -4.43 -14.45 -8.05
CA MET A 226 -4.76 -14.25 -9.47
C MET A 226 -3.50 -14.28 -10.34
N VAL A 227 -2.46 -13.53 -9.95
CA VAL A 227 -1.21 -13.48 -10.70
C VAL A 227 -0.42 -14.78 -10.54
N ALA A 228 -0.29 -15.32 -9.33
CA ALA A 228 0.42 -16.57 -9.07
C ALA A 228 -0.15 -17.73 -9.92
N TYR A 229 -1.47 -17.93 -9.91
CA TYR A 229 -2.12 -18.93 -10.74
C TYR A 229 -1.94 -18.67 -12.24
N ALA A 230 -1.97 -17.40 -12.69
CA ALA A 230 -1.71 -17.07 -14.09
C ALA A 230 -0.29 -17.50 -14.51
N ARG A 231 0.71 -17.25 -13.67
CA ARG A 231 2.12 -17.59 -13.91
C ARG A 231 2.38 -19.09 -13.90
N GLU A 232 1.64 -19.84 -13.10
CA GLU A 232 1.66 -21.31 -13.13
C GLU A 232 0.83 -21.93 -14.27
N GLY A 233 0.15 -21.12 -15.10
CA GLY A 233 -0.72 -21.62 -16.16
C GLY A 233 -2.07 -22.16 -15.67
N LYS A 234 -2.40 -22.01 -14.39
CA LYS A 234 -3.68 -22.35 -13.76
C LYS A 234 -4.73 -21.26 -14.07
N ARG A 235 -5.09 -21.17 -15.36
CA ARG A 235 -5.90 -20.07 -15.92
C ARG A 235 -7.32 -19.99 -15.35
N LYS A 236 -7.92 -21.13 -15.00
CA LYS A 236 -9.26 -21.15 -14.40
C LYS A 236 -9.22 -20.47 -13.04
N GLU A 237 -8.33 -20.94 -12.18
CA GLU A 237 -8.12 -20.45 -10.82
C GLU A 237 -7.81 -18.96 -10.83
N SER A 238 -6.91 -18.50 -11.72
CA SER A 238 -6.61 -17.07 -11.90
C SER A 238 -7.88 -16.21 -12.15
N VAL A 239 -8.79 -16.67 -13.02
CA VAL A 239 -10.05 -15.95 -13.29
C VAL A 239 -11.00 -16.00 -12.10
N GLU A 240 -11.05 -17.12 -11.37
CA GLU A 240 -11.87 -17.24 -10.15
C GLU A 240 -11.41 -16.25 -9.07
N GLU A 241 -10.10 -16.09 -8.87
CA GLU A 241 -9.54 -15.14 -7.91
C GLU A 241 -9.73 -13.69 -8.37
N PHE A 242 -9.52 -13.39 -9.66
CA PHE A 242 -9.81 -12.06 -10.19
C PHE A 242 -11.28 -11.69 -9.97
N ARG A 243 -12.18 -12.64 -10.22
CA ARG A 243 -13.60 -12.44 -9.95
C ARG A 243 -13.88 -12.21 -8.47
N ALA A 244 -13.26 -12.99 -7.59
CA ALA A 244 -13.45 -12.87 -6.15
C ALA A 244 -13.00 -11.51 -5.62
N ALA A 245 -11.86 -10.98 -6.08
CA ALA A 245 -11.40 -9.63 -5.77
C ALA A 245 -12.43 -8.56 -6.16
N LEU A 246 -13.01 -8.67 -7.37
CA LEU A 246 -14.03 -7.72 -7.82
C LEU A 246 -15.31 -7.80 -6.98
N VAL A 247 -15.75 -9.01 -6.62
CA VAL A 247 -16.93 -9.20 -5.76
C VAL A 247 -16.70 -8.64 -4.35
N SER A 248 -15.51 -8.81 -3.77
CA SER A 248 -15.25 -8.28 -2.42
C SER A 248 -15.30 -6.76 -2.36
N MET A 249 -15.01 -6.09 -3.48
CA MET A 249 -15.12 -4.65 -3.64
C MET A 249 -16.47 -4.17 -4.21
N GLY A 250 -17.45 -5.06 -4.39
CA GLY A 250 -18.79 -4.72 -4.88
C GLY A 250 -18.89 -4.45 -6.39
N TYR A 251 -17.93 -4.93 -7.20
CA TYR A 251 -17.96 -4.85 -8.66
C TYR A 251 -18.54 -6.12 -9.30
N GLU A 252 -19.73 -6.57 -8.88
CA GLU A 252 -20.32 -7.85 -9.33
C GLU A 252 -20.54 -7.91 -10.84
N ALA A 253 -20.89 -6.79 -11.47
CA ALA A 253 -21.11 -6.75 -12.91
C ALA A 253 -19.84 -7.09 -13.71
N LEU A 254 -18.68 -6.58 -13.28
CA LEU A 254 -17.38 -6.87 -13.89
C LEU A 254 -16.93 -8.29 -13.58
N ALA A 255 -17.16 -8.76 -12.36
CA ALA A 255 -16.96 -10.15 -11.98
C ALA A 255 -17.77 -11.12 -12.87
N ASP A 256 -18.99 -10.75 -13.22
CA ASP A 256 -19.86 -11.53 -14.08
C ASP A 256 -19.39 -11.55 -15.55
N ASP A 257 -18.76 -10.48 -16.04
CA ASP A 257 -18.13 -10.45 -17.36
C ASP A 257 -17.00 -11.48 -17.47
N LEU A 258 -16.13 -11.58 -16.45
CA LEU A 258 -15.10 -12.62 -16.36
C LEU A 258 -15.72 -14.02 -16.41
N ARG A 259 -16.73 -14.27 -15.58
CA ARG A 259 -17.39 -15.58 -15.48
C ARG A 259 -18.03 -15.99 -16.82
N ARG A 260 -18.76 -15.08 -17.47
CA ARG A 260 -19.40 -15.36 -18.77
C ARG A 260 -18.36 -15.62 -19.85
N GLY A 261 -17.37 -14.74 -19.98
CA GLY A 261 -16.33 -14.89 -21.00
C GLY A 261 -15.52 -16.18 -20.83
N TYR A 262 -15.24 -16.60 -19.59
CA TYR A 262 -14.57 -17.88 -19.34
C TYR A 262 -15.42 -19.08 -19.77
N ALA A 263 -16.72 -19.05 -19.47
CA ALA A 263 -17.65 -20.11 -19.89
C ALA A 263 -17.82 -20.18 -21.42
N GLU A 264 -17.71 -19.04 -22.11
CA GLU A 264 -17.85 -18.95 -23.57
C GLU A 264 -16.59 -19.39 -24.32
N GLY A 265 -15.39 -19.09 -23.82
CA GLY A 265 -14.17 -19.36 -24.58
C GLY A 265 -12.87 -19.37 -23.79
N GLY A 266 -12.92 -19.56 -22.47
CA GLY A 266 -11.74 -19.67 -21.62
C GLY A 266 -11.06 -18.33 -21.30
N TYR A 267 -9.79 -18.40 -20.93
CA TYR A 267 -9.05 -17.31 -20.27
C TYR A 267 -9.04 -15.99 -21.04
N GLU A 268 -8.58 -16.00 -22.29
CA GLU A 268 -8.49 -14.77 -23.08
C GLU A 268 -9.86 -14.14 -23.36
N VAL A 269 -10.90 -14.96 -23.54
CA VAL A 269 -12.27 -14.47 -23.76
C VAL A 269 -12.82 -13.86 -22.47
N ALA A 270 -12.52 -14.43 -21.30
CA ALA A 270 -12.84 -13.83 -19.99
C ALA A 270 -12.22 -12.43 -19.84
N LEU A 271 -10.92 -12.31 -20.12
CA LEU A 271 -10.19 -11.05 -20.00
C LEU A 271 -10.71 -9.99 -20.99
N ARG A 272 -11.00 -10.36 -22.25
CA ARG A 272 -11.58 -9.45 -23.24
C ARG A 272 -13.01 -9.03 -22.87
N ALA A 273 -13.80 -9.93 -22.29
CA ALA A 273 -15.15 -9.61 -21.80
C ALA A 273 -15.09 -8.59 -20.66
N TRP A 274 -14.23 -8.82 -19.66
CA TRP A 274 -14.00 -7.87 -18.57
C TRP A 274 -13.50 -6.52 -19.09
N LEU A 275 -12.53 -6.51 -20.01
CA LEU A 275 -12.00 -5.27 -20.58
C LEU A 275 -13.08 -4.46 -21.34
N LYS A 276 -14.04 -5.14 -21.98
CA LYS A 276 -15.20 -4.48 -22.59
C LYS A 276 -16.17 -3.93 -21.55
N GLY A 277 -16.31 -4.60 -20.42
CA GLY A 277 -17.12 -4.17 -19.28
C GLY A 277 -16.56 -2.92 -18.62
N VAL A 278 -15.29 -2.97 -18.21
CA VAL A 278 -14.62 -1.88 -17.47
C VAL A 278 -14.53 -0.59 -18.29
N LYS A 279 -14.39 -0.67 -19.62
CA LYS A 279 -14.42 0.50 -20.52
C LYS A 279 -15.72 1.29 -20.48
N LYS A 280 -16.80 0.73 -19.94
CA LYS A 280 -18.10 1.40 -19.75
C LYS A 280 -18.24 2.00 -18.34
N GLN A 281 -17.27 1.76 -17.47
CA GLN A 281 -17.22 2.24 -16.09
C GLN A 281 -16.01 3.18 -15.94
N PRO A 282 -16.08 4.42 -16.46
CA PRO A 282 -14.98 5.38 -16.35
C PRO A 282 -14.55 5.65 -14.90
N GLU A 283 -15.45 5.42 -13.94
CA GLU A 283 -15.25 5.52 -12.50
C GLU A 283 -14.42 4.38 -11.87
N PHE A 284 -14.18 3.28 -12.59
CA PHE A 284 -13.40 2.17 -12.05
C PHE A 284 -11.96 2.63 -11.69
N PRO A 285 -11.55 2.49 -10.41
CA PRO A 285 -10.35 3.19 -9.90
C PRO A 285 -9.05 2.50 -10.29
N PHE A 286 -9.06 1.18 -10.56
CA PHE A 286 -7.84 0.40 -10.75
C PHE A 286 -7.35 0.37 -12.20
N LYS A 287 -6.83 1.50 -12.70
CA LYS A 287 -6.28 1.60 -14.07
C LYS A 287 -5.17 0.60 -14.37
N TRP A 288 -4.41 0.22 -13.36
CA TRP A 288 -3.38 -0.81 -13.49
C TRP A 288 -3.94 -2.19 -13.86
N VAL A 289 -5.18 -2.51 -13.48
CA VAL A 289 -5.82 -3.79 -13.84
C VAL A 289 -6.07 -3.84 -15.35
N GLU A 290 -6.46 -2.72 -15.96
CA GLU A 290 -6.59 -2.63 -17.42
C GLU A 290 -5.24 -2.94 -18.10
N THR A 291 -4.15 -2.32 -17.62
CA THR A 291 -2.79 -2.54 -18.13
C THR A 291 -2.32 -3.98 -17.94
N TYR A 292 -2.61 -4.60 -16.79
CA TYR A 292 -2.35 -6.02 -16.56
C TYR A 292 -3.11 -6.91 -17.55
N VAL A 293 -4.39 -6.63 -17.79
CA VAL A 293 -5.20 -7.41 -18.74
C VAL A 293 -4.67 -7.28 -20.17
N TYR A 294 -4.22 -6.10 -20.61
CA TYR A 294 -3.54 -5.95 -21.90
C TYR A 294 -2.24 -6.77 -21.96
N THR A 295 -1.49 -6.81 -20.86
CA THR A 295 -0.26 -7.63 -20.74
C THR A 295 -0.56 -9.12 -20.89
N GLU A 296 -1.58 -9.63 -20.19
CA GLU A 296 -2.00 -11.04 -20.29
C GLU A 296 -2.58 -11.41 -21.66
N LEU A 297 -3.20 -10.45 -22.36
CA LEU A 297 -3.70 -10.63 -23.72
C LEU A 297 -2.64 -10.44 -24.81
N HIS A 298 -1.39 -10.17 -24.41
CA HIS A 298 -0.25 -9.87 -25.28
C HIS A 298 -0.48 -8.66 -26.21
N ASP A 299 -1.38 -7.75 -25.80
CA ASP A 299 -1.59 -6.46 -26.45
C ASP A 299 -0.60 -5.44 -25.87
N TYR A 300 0.68 -5.67 -26.17
CA TYR A 300 1.77 -4.88 -25.58
C TYR A 300 1.76 -3.42 -26.02
N ASP A 301 1.15 -3.09 -27.17
CA ASP A 301 0.97 -1.71 -27.60
C ASP A 301 0.10 -0.93 -26.61
N GLN A 302 -1.02 -1.51 -26.17
CA GLN A 302 -1.86 -0.91 -25.15
C GLN A 302 -1.19 -0.93 -23.77
N ALA A 303 -0.51 -2.03 -23.42
CA ALA A 303 0.20 -2.12 -22.14
C ALA A 303 1.26 -1.02 -22.01
N PHE A 304 2.16 -0.86 -22.99
CA PHE A 304 3.20 0.17 -22.97
C PHE A 304 2.67 1.60 -23.14
N ALA A 305 1.49 1.79 -23.73
CA ALA A 305 0.84 3.09 -23.77
C ALA A 305 0.33 3.55 -22.38
N GLN A 306 -0.07 2.60 -21.52
CA GLN A 306 -0.66 2.89 -20.22
C GLN A 306 0.34 2.83 -19.07
N LEU A 307 1.28 1.89 -19.12
CA LEU A 307 2.23 1.61 -18.04
C LEU A 307 2.99 2.86 -17.52
N PRO A 308 3.49 3.78 -18.38
CA PRO A 308 4.16 5.00 -17.91
C PRO A 308 3.22 6.03 -17.27
N ASN A 309 1.91 5.89 -17.51
CA ASN A 309 0.86 6.79 -17.04
C ASN A 309 0.06 6.20 -15.88
N LEU A 310 0.45 5.02 -15.38
CA LEU A 310 -0.13 4.51 -14.15
C LEU A 310 0.12 5.54 -13.05
N PRO A 311 -0.92 5.89 -12.27
CA PRO A 311 -0.74 6.83 -11.19
C PRO A 311 0.39 6.31 -10.30
N PRO A 312 1.38 7.14 -9.91
CA PRO A 312 2.29 6.76 -8.85
C PRO A 312 1.41 6.42 -7.65
N ASP A 313 1.44 5.16 -7.22
CA ASP A 313 0.46 4.67 -6.25
C ASP A 313 0.76 5.15 -4.81
N TRP A 314 1.43 6.29 -4.65
CA TRP A 314 1.78 6.88 -3.35
C TRP A 314 0.53 7.19 -2.49
N LEU A 315 -0.67 7.21 -3.09
CA LEU A 315 -1.97 7.38 -2.44
C LEU A 315 -2.54 6.07 -1.83
N ASN A 316 -2.26 4.90 -2.40
CA ASN A 316 -2.66 3.61 -1.81
C ASN A 316 -1.49 2.89 -1.11
N THR A 317 -0.24 3.25 -1.43
CA THR A 317 0.92 2.74 -0.73
C THR A 317 1.18 3.56 0.53
N ALA A 318 0.90 2.93 1.67
CA ALA A 318 1.65 3.05 2.92
C ALA A 318 1.29 4.14 3.94
N TYR A 319 0.38 5.10 3.69
CA TYR A 319 0.23 6.21 4.66
C TYR A 319 -1.16 6.62 5.14
N SER A 320 -2.26 6.05 4.65
CA SER A 320 -3.54 6.20 5.38
C SER A 320 -3.43 5.64 6.80
N ASP A 321 -2.64 4.58 6.96
CA ASP A 321 -2.41 3.88 8.22
C ASP A 321 -1.13 4.33 8.94
N ALA A 322 -0.41 5.33 8.41
CA ALA A 322 0.78 5.93 9.04
C ALA A 322 0.48 6.43 10.46
N ALA A 323 -0.76 6.85 10.68
CA ALA A 323 -1.21 7.34 11.97
C ALA A 323 -1.37 6.22 13.02
N GLU A 324 -1.52 4.97 12.58
CA GLU A 324 -1.59 3.79 13.44
C GLU A 324 -0.24 3.05 13.58
N GLY A 325 0.79 3.49 12.84
CA GLY A 325 2.06 2.75 12.75
C GLY A 325 1.93 1.42 12.00
N PHE A 326 0.76 1.16 11.41
CA PHE A 326 0.54 0.06 10.50
C PHE A 326 0.93 0.54 9.12
N TYR A 327 2.14 0.18 8.70
CA TYR A 327 2.51 0.23 7.30
C TYR A 327 2.08 -1.11 6.75
N GLY A 328 0.76 -1.33 6.67
CA GLY A 328 0.22 -2.49 5.96
C GLY A 328 0.86 -2.49 4.58
N ASP A 329 1.35 -3.63 4.13
CA ASP A 329 2.03 -3.81 2.85
C ASP A 329 1.02 -3.68 1.68
N VAL A 330 0.29 -2.56 1.62
CA VAL A 330 -0.63 -2.19 0.55
C VAL A 330 0.18 -1.62 -0.62
N ARG A 331 1.33 -2.21 -0.93
CA ARG A 331 2.16 -1.90 -2.12
C ARG A 331 1.75 -2.74 -3.31
N ILE A 332 0.43 -2.88 -3.47
CA ILE A 332 -0.19 -3.79 -4.42
C ILE A 332 -0.67 -3.07 -5.69
N GLY A 333 -0.72 -1.73 -5.72
CA GLY A 333 -0.68 -1.05 -7.01
C GLY A 333 0.73 -1.15 -7.60
N PRO A 334 0.87 -1.63 -8.84
CA PRO A 334 2.17 -1.64 -9.49
C PRO A 334 2.68 -0.20 -9.62
N THR A 335 3.89 0.03 -9.15
CA THR A 335 4.59 1.30 -9.37
C THR A 335 5.68 1.09 -10.41
N LEU A 336 6.12 2.17 -11.06
CA LEU A 336 7.26 2.08 -11.96
C LEU A 336 8.54 1.63 -11.25
N VAL A 337 8.65 1.83 -9.93
CA VAL A 337 9.81 1.38 -9.14
C VAL A 337 9.80 -0.12 -8.85
N THR A 338 8.66 -0.81 -8.97
CA THR A 338 8.59 -2.28 -8.86
C THR A 338 8.60 -2.98 -10.22
N LEU A 339 8.73 -2.23 -11.33
CA LEU A 339 8.59 -2.73 -12.69
C LEU A 339 9.42 -3.99 -12.99
N ARG A 340 10.64 -4.08 -12.45
CA ARG A 340 11.55 -5.23 -12.66
C ARG A 340 11.20 -6.47 -11.83
N ILE A 341 10.48 -6.27 -10.72
CA ILE A 341 10.30 -7.29 -9.69
C ILE A 341 8.86 -7.74 -9.54
N ASP A 342 7.86 -7.00 -10.00
CA ASP A 342 6.46 -7.43 -9.91
C ASP A 342 6.15 -8.48 -11.00
N PRO A 343 5.83 -9.74 -10.61
CA PRO A 343 5.48 -10.82 -11.55
C PRO A 343 4.31 -10.52 -12.49
N MET A 344 3.50 -9.52 -12.17
CA MET A 344 2.43 -9.06 -13.06
C MET A 344 2.97 -8.64 -14.43
N TRP A 345 4.20 -8.13 -14.47
CA TRP A 345 4.86 -7.62 -15.67
C TRP A 345 5.82 -8.61 -16.36
N ASP A 346 5.99 -9.82 -15.81
CA ASP A 346 6.87 -10.85 -16.37
C ASP A 346 6.67 -11.09 -17.89
N PRO A 347 5.44 -11.10 -18.45
CA PRO A 347 5.26 -11.26 -19.88
C PRO A 347 5.90 -10.15 -20.74
N LEU A 348 6.03 -8.94 -20.19
CA LEU A 348 6.63 -7.80 -20.90
C LEU A 348 8.16 -7.90 -20.99
N HIS A 349 8.82 -8.70 -20.15
CA HIS A 349 10.28 -8.75 -20.07
C HIS A 349 10.97 -9.21 -21.38
N SER A 350 10.22 -9.89 -22.26
CA SER A 350 10.71 -10.33 -23.57
C SER A 350 10.65 -9.24 -24.66
N ASP A 351 9.92 -8.15 -24.44
CA ASP A 351 9.75 -7.06 -25.40
C ASP A 351 10.85 -6.00 -25.20
N PRO A 352 11.60 -5.59 -26.25
CA PRO A 352 12.68 -4.60 -26.13
C PRO A 352 12.25 -3.23 -25.56
N ARG A 353 10.97 -2.88 -25.67
CA ARG A 353 10.43 -1.64 -25.07
C ARG A 353 10.47 -1.67 -23.54
N PHE A 354 10.47 -2.87 -22.94
CA PHE A 354 10.62 -3.03 -21.50
C PHE A 354 11.98 -2.51 -21.02
N ASP A 355 13.06 -2.89 -21.69
CA ASP A 355 14.41 -2.40 -21.38
C ASP A 355 14.52 -0.88 -21.52
N GLU A 356 13.85 -0.30 -22.52
CA GLU A 356 13.78 1.16 -22.66
C GLU A 356 13.04 1.81 -21.50
N LEU A 357 11.91 1.23 -21.07
CA LEU A 357 11.14 1.73 -19.93
C LEU A 357 11.94 1.63 -18.63
N VAL A 358 12.58 0.50 -18.36
CA VAL A 358 13.49 0.31 -17.21
C VAL A 358 14.59 1.37 -17.21
N ARG A 359 15.18 1.68 -18.37
CA ARG A 359 16.20 2.73 -18.51
C ARG A 359 15.65 4.13 -18.20
N LYS A 360 14.40 4.42 -18.59
CA LYS A 360 13.72 5.69 -18.30
C LYS A 360 13.36 5.84 -16.82
N VAL A 361 13.01 4.75 -16.16
CA VAL A 361 12.80 4.72 -14.70
C VAL A 361 14.11 5.02 -13.97
N GLY A 362 15.24 4.58 -14.49
CA GLY A 362 16.57 4.97 -13.98
C GLY A 362 16.95 4.23 -12.71
N PHE A 363 16.68 2.93 -12.64
CA PHE A 363 17.12 2.05 -11.56
C PHE A 363 18.65 2.17 -11.33
N PRO A 364 19.12 2.07 -10.07
CA PRO A 364 20.55 2.02 -9.79
C PRO A 364 21.20 0.77 -10.42
N GLN A 365 22.49 0.90 -10.77
CA GLN A 365 23.28 -0.16 -11.40
C GLN A 365 23.81 -1.18 -10.40
#